data_AF-A0A1X2I1Z7-F1
#
_entry.id   AF-A0A1X2I1Z7-F1
#
_cell.length_a   1.000
_cell.length_b   1.000
_cell.length_c   1.000
_cell.angle_alpha   90.00
_cell.angle_beta   90.00
_cell.angle_gamma   90.00
#
_symmetry.space_group_name_H-M   'P 1'
#
loop_
_entity.id
_entity.type
_entity.pdbx_description
1 polymer ?
#
loop_
_entity_poly.entity_id
_entity_poly.type
_entity_poly.pdbx_seq_one_letter_code
_entity_poly.pdbx_strand_id
1 'polypeptide(L)'
;MDSTAAEKDKIRLEKKALRLEKKKLKQQLMQASGQQAPSAPSTAASGQTVSGQLPPPVPYQRKWQSTFRHRPITIMTYNVLAQTMCQRAIHPTAGDMLKWKTRRRMVMEEIGYYQPDLMCLQELDNYDEFYKDALAKLGYTTLFHRHETKRHGCVIAYRETMWKQIEYRTLDYDTDESCKPTQTTGNIGQLVALAYRQDNDDDHNLSGGGGVIISNTHLYWRPPSTYERCRQALIYRHHLFNFQKQLADKHPEQNWLPLMLGDFNTQPSDPFYAIATGRPLTEKHLQVLETSRRAFNDDDEDDGDDDDASENNNTTTTTATTTTTNDKNTCPTTAAEINNNDLMKIHDLLERIGPKPGDISMQSVYSHHKRLWDQQQSTVVQNDHDCYGVGEPDYTNRAHVFKGTLDYLFIPQQAVILDILMLPPKDVVQPALPNQHFGSDHVCLMAKILLP
;
A
#
# COMPACT_ATOMS: atom_id res chain seq x y z
N MET A 1 9.40 -9.91 -33.72
CA MET A 1 9.67 -9.29 -35.03
C MET A 1 9.83 -7.79 -34.79
N ASP A 2 11.06 -7.28 -34.94
CA ASP A 2 11.41 -5.89 -34.67
C ASP A 2 10.69 -4.93 -35.62
N SER A 3 9.92 -3.98 -35.07
CA SER A 3 9.40 -2.87 -35.86
C SER A 3 10.57 -1.94 -36.25
N THR A 4 10.72 -1.72 -37.55
CA THR A 4 11.83 -0.92 -38.10
C THR A 4 11.79 0.52 -37.57
N ALA A 5 12.96 1.16 -37.44
CA ALA A 5 13.07 2.53 -36.92
C ALA A 5 12.16 3.55 -37.66
N ALA A 6 11.88 3.31 -38.94
CA ALA A 6 10.97 4.11 -39.75
C ALA A 6 9.51 4.06 -39.27
N GLU A 7 9.05 2.91 -38.77
CA GLU A 7 7.71 2.71 -38.23
C GLU A 7 7.52 3.53 -36.93
N LYS A 8 8.54 3.51 -36.07
CA LYS A 8 8.54 4.25 -34.79
C LYS A 8 8.54 5.76 -35.02
N ASP A 9 9.26 6.25 -36.03
CA ASP A 9 9.27 7.67 -36.40
C ASP A 9 7.96 8.12 -37.05
N LYS A 10 7.33 7.26 -37.86
CA LYS A 10 6.00 7.52 -38.42
C LYS A 10 4.94 7.66 -37.30
N ILE A 11 4.92 6.73 -36.35
CA ILE A 11 4.00 6.78 -35.19
C ILE A 11 4.27 8.02 -34.32
N ARG A 12 5.53 8.43 -34.17
CA ARG A 12 5.91 9.64 -33.41
C ARG A 12 5.41 10.92 -34.09
N LEU A 13 5.51 11.00 -35.42
CA LEU A 13 5.03 12.12 -36.21
C LEU A 13 3.50 12.21 -36.18
N GLU A 14 2.79 11.08 -36.31
CA GLU A 14 1.33 11.00 -36.21
C GLU A 14 0.83 11.44 -34.83
N LYS A 15 1.46 10.98 -33.73
CA LYS A 15 1.12 11.44 -32.37
C LYS A 15 1.36 12.94 -32.16
N LYS A 16 2.38 13.51 -32.80
CA LYS A 16 2.67 14.95 -32.73
C LYS A 16 1.63 15.76 -33.51
N ALA A 17 1.21 15.28 -34.68
CA ALA A 17 0.15 15.88 -35.48
C ALA A 17 -1.20 15.87 -34.73
N LEU A 18 -1.58 14.74 -34.14
CA LEU A 18 -2.83 14.58 -33.39
C LEU A 18 -2.89 15.49 -32.15
N ARG A 19 -1.74 15.72 -31.49
CA ARG A 19 -1.64 16.67 -30.37
C ARG A 19 -1.81 18.12 -30.82
N LEU A 20 -1.26 18.49 -31.97
CA LEU A 20 -1.39 19.83 -32.53
C LEU A 20 -2.84 20.10 -32.95
N GLU A 21 -3.50 19.10 -33.52
CA GLU A 21 -4.90 19.16 -33.93
C GLU A 21 -5.84 19.28 -32.74
N LYS A 22 -5.67 18.47 -31.68
CA LYS A 22 -6.41 18.63 -30.42
C LYS A 22 -6.22 20.02 -29.79
N LYS A 23 -5.01 20.59 -29.88
CA LYS A 23 -4.74 21.94 -29.37
C LYS A 23 -5.47 23.01 -30.19
N LYS A 24 -5.51 22.87 -31.52
CA LYS A 24 -6.28 23.75 -32.40
C LYS A 24 -7.79 23.64 -32.14
N LEU A 25 -8.31 22.42 -31.98
CA LEU A 25 -9.73 22.17 -31.71
C LEU A 25 -10.14 22.80 -30.36
N LYS A 26 -9.31 22.66 -29.33
CA LYS A 26 -9.54 23.29 -28.02
C LYS A 26 -9.52 24.81 -28.10
N GLN A 27 -8.63 25.39 -28.92
CA GLN A 27 -8.54 26.84 -29.11
C GLN A 27 -9.74 27.38 -29.91
N GLN A 28 -10.24 26.62 -30.89
CA GLN A 28 -11.45 26.93 -31.65
C GLN A 28 -12.71 26.81 -30.78
N LEU A 29 -12.80 25.79 -29.92
CA LEU A 29 -13.89 25.63 -28.94
C LEU A 29 -13.92 26.79 -27.93
N MET A 30 -12.76 27.28 -27.48
CA MET A 30 -12.68 28.47 -26.61
C MET A 30 -13.03 29.78 -27.33
N GLN A 31 -12.85 29.86 -28.64
CA GLN A 31 -13.25 31.03 -29.44
C GLN A 31 -14.73 30.99 -29.82
N ALA A 32 -15.31 29.79 -29.98
CA ALA A 32 -16.71 29.59 -30.30
C ALA A 32 -17.65 29.70 -29.08
N SER A 33 -17.14 29.53 -27.86
CA SER A 33 -17.96 29.51 -26.66
C SER A 33 -18.38 30.88 -26.12
N GLY A 34 -17.89 32.01 -26.68
CA GLY A 34 -18.50 33.34 -26.56
C GLY A 34 -18.95 33.84 -25.18
N GLN A 35 -18.51 33.24 -24.08
CA GLN A 35 -18.94 33.60 -22.73
C GLN A 35 -17.95 34.60 -22.14
N GLN A 36 -18.37 35.87 -22.14
CA GLN A 36 -17.80 36.90 -21.29
C GLN A 36 -17.85 36.43 -19.83
N ALA A 37 -16.73 36.55 -19.13
CA ALA A 37 -16.67 36.37 -17.68
C ALA A 37 -17.65 37.35 -16.99
N PRO A 38 -18.36 36.95 -15.93
CA PRO A 38 -19.23 37.87 -15.22
C PRO A 38 -18.39 38.97 -14.56
N SER A 39 -18.66 40.21 -14.94
CA SER A 39 -18.13 41.41 -14.29
C SER A 39 -18.82 41.61 -12.94
N ALA A 40 -18.05 41.70 -11.86
CA ALA A 40 -18.54 42.23 -10.58
C ALA A 40 -18.28 43.75 -10.50
N PRO A 41 -19.26 44.53 -10.03
CA PRO A 41 -18.99 45.71 -9.20
C PRO A 41 -19.85 45.67 -7.92
N SER A 42 -19.54 46.30 -6.79
CA SER A 42 -18.32 46.79 -6.16
C SER A 42 -18.78 47.21 -4.76
N THR A 43 -18.20 46.70 -3.68
CA THR A 43 -18.27 47.39 -2.38
C THR A 43 -16.86 47.44 -1.80
N ALA A 44 -16.47 48.67 -1.50
CA ALA A 44 -15.15 49.03 -1.03
C ALA A 44 -14.87 48.43 0.35
N ALA A 45 -13.76 47.72 0.47
CA ALA A 45 -13.01 47.60 1.71
C ALA A 45 -11.54 47.34 1.36
N SER A 46 -10.67 48.16 1.92
CA SER A 46 -9.21 48.10 1.86
C SER A 46 -8.66 46.70 2.13
N GLY A 47 -7.86 46.17 1.19
CA GLY A 47 -7.08 44.96 1.39
C GLY A 47 -6.05 44.80 0.27
N GLN A 48 -4.78 44.75 0.64
CA GLN A 48 -3.64 44.59 -0.26
C GLN A 48 -3.83 43.41 -1.22
N THR A 49 -3.66 43.64 -2.53
CA THR A 49 -3.48 42.58 -3.51
C THR A 49 -2.12 41.90 -3.30
N VAL A 50 -2.09 40.87 -2.45
CA VAL A 50 -0.99 39.90 -2.46
C VAL A 50 -1.28 38.96 -3.62
N SER A 51 -0.42 38.95 -4.62
CA SER A 51 -0.34 37.87 -5.61
C SER A 51 0.07 36.58 -4.88
N GLY A 52 -0.88 35.94 -4.21
CA GLY A 52 -0.61 34.81 -3.33
C GLY A 52 -0.34 33.55 -4.13
N GLN A 53 0.92 33.30 -4.48
CA GLN A 53 1.35 31.92 -4.67
C GLN A 53 1.02 31.17 -3.38
N LEU A 54 0.22 30.10 -3.49
CA LEU A 54 0.03 29.17 -2.38
C LEU A 54 1.43 28.74 -1.88
N PRO A 55 1.62 28.63 -0.56
CA PRO A 55 2.91 28.22 -0.01
C PRO A 55 3.36 26.90 -0.65
N PRO A 56 4.67 26.69 -0.85
CA PRO A 56 5.15 25.44 -1.39
C PRO A 56 4.68 24.28 -0.51
N PRO A 57 4.40 23.09 -1.07
CA PRO A 57 4.02 21.92 -0.27
C PRO A 57 5.13 21.58 0.73
N VAL A 58 4.77 21.33 1.99
CA VAL A 58 5.73 21.01 3.06
C VAL A 58 5.25 19.76 3.79
N PRO A 59 6.07 18.67 3.82
CA PRO A 59 5.74 17.47 4.57
C PRO A 59 5.41 17.76 6.03
N TYR A 60 4.30 17.21 6.52
CA TYR A 60 3.95 17.36 7.93
C TYR A 60 4.85 16.50 8.82
N GLN A 61 5.59 17.15 9.71
CA GLN A 61 6.54 16.48 10.59
C GLN A 61 5.90 16.07 11.91
N ARG A 62 5.58 14.77 12.04
CA ARG A 62 5.13 14.19 13.31
C ARG A 62 6.31 13.99 14.27
N LYS A 63 6.04 14.03 15.58
CA LYS A 63 7.07 13.86 16.63
C LYS A 63 6.86 12.53 17.35
N TRP A 64 7.97 11.90 17.74
CA TRP A 64 7.96 10.83 18.72
C TRP A 64 7.58 11.39 20.09
N GLN A 65 6.88 10.60 20.89
CA GLN A 65 6.50 11.02 22.26
C GLN A 65 7.58 10.67 23.26
N SER A 66 8.30 9.58 22.99
CA SER A 66 9.31 9.05 23.88
C SER A 66 10.72 9.57 23.58
N THR A 67 11.50 9.70 24.64
CA THR A 67 12.96 9.80 24.61
C THR A 67 13.54 8.59 25.33
N PHE A 68 14.44 7.85 24.67
CA PHE A 68 15.08 6.67 25.26
C PHE A 68 16.54 6.93 25.57
N ARG A 69 17.04 6.29 26.64
CA ARG A 69 18.46 6.33 27.02
C ARG A 69 19.34 5.57 26.02
N HIS A 70 18.84 4.44 25.51
CA HIS A 70 19.47 3.66 24.45
C HIS A 70 18.78 3.94 23.11
N ARG A 71 19.53 3.83 22.00
CA ARG A 71 18.98 4.05 20.66
C ARG A 71 18.10 2.86 20.24
N PRO A 72 16.77 3.03 20.10
CA PRO A 72 15.90 1.96 19.64
C PRO A 72 16.05 1.71 18.15
N ILE A 73 15.64 0.52 17.67
CA ILE A 73 15.53 0.25 16.24
C ILE A 73 14.22 0.83 15.72
N THR A 74 14.30 1.60 14.63
CA THR A 74 13.15 2.23 13.98
C THR A 74 12.77 1.49 12.70
N ILE A 75 11.48 1.18 12.57
CA ILE A 75 10.93 0.48 11.41
C ILE A 75 9.84 1.35 10.77
N MET A 76 9.81 1.42 9.45
CA MET A 76 8.78 2.11 8.66
C MET A 76 8.09 1.16 7.66
N THR A 77 6.77 1.29 7.48
CA THR A 77 6.07 0.84 6.27
C THR A 77 5.32 2.02 5.64
N TYR A 78 5.38 2.14 4.31
CA TYR A 78 4.73 3.25 3.61
C TYR A 78 4.39 2.92 2.14
N ASN A 79 3.10 2.89 1.81
CA ASN A 79 2.64 2.94 0.42
C ASN A 79 2.84 4.37 -0.10
N VAL A 80 3.73 4.54 -1.08
CA VAL A 80 4.15 5.87 -1.57
C VAL A 80 3.34 6.38 -2.77
N LEU A 81 2.29 5.65 -3.16
CA LEU A 81 1.42 5.93 -4.31
C LEU A 81 2.21 6.03 -5.62
N ALA A 82 2.12 5.02 -6.48
CA ALA A 82 2.87 5.01 -7.73
C ALA A 82 2.39 6.15 -8.63
N GLN A 83 3.31 6.84 -9.32
CA GLN A 83 2.91 7.87 -10.27
C GLN A 83 2.05 7.31 -11.41
N THR A 84 2.30 6.05 -11.78
CA THR A 84 1.48 5.33 -12.75
C THR A 84 0.05 5.07 -12.31
N MET A 85 -0.23 5.12 -11.01
CA MET A 85 -1.54 4.87 -10.38
C MET A 85 -2.28 6.16 -10.00
N CYS A 86 -1.60 7.31 -10.00
CA CYS A 86 -2.24 8.60 -9.74
C CYS A 86 -3.29 8.95 -10.81
N GLN A 87 -4.57 8.83 -10.46
CA GLN A 87 -5.69 9.25 -11.31
C GLN A 87 -6.39 10.47 -10.73
N ARG A 88 -6.61 11.50 -11.55
CA ARG A 88 -7.30 12.73 -11.10
C ARG A 88 -8.75 12.49 -10.70
N ALA A 89 -9.41 11.48 -11.28
CA ALA A 89 -10.77 11.10 -10.92
C ALA A 89 -10.86 10.56 -9.48
N ILE A 90 -9.84 9.84 -9.02
CA ILE A 90 -9.75 9.26 -7.67
C ILE A 90 -9.27 10.30 -6.64
N HIS A 91 -8.51 11.31 -7.09
CA HIS A 91 -8.01 12.39 -6.23
C HIS A 91 -8.38 13.79 -6.76
N PRO A 92 -9.67 14.14 -6.85
CA PRO A 92 -10.11 15.40 -7.46
C PRO A 92 -9.65 16.64 -6.70
N THR A 93 -9.40 16.51 -5.39
CA THR A 93 -8.99 17.60 -4.50
C THR A 93 -7.47 17.82 -4.44
N ALA A 94 -6.67 16.87 -4.93
CA ALA A 94 -5.22 16.90 -4.75
C ALA A 94 -4.50 17.90 -5.69
N GLY A 95 -5.11 18.28 -6.81
CA GLY A 95 -4.58 19.30 -7.71
C GLY A 95 -3.12 19.04 -8.13
N ASP A 96 -2.24 20.00 -7.83
CA ASP A 96 -0.80 19.93 -8.14
C ASP A 96 -0.01 18.96 -7.26
N MET A 97 -0.64 18.46 -6.18
CA MET A 97 -0.03 17.46 -5.30
C MET A 97 0.07 16.10 -5.99
N LEU A 98 -0.67 15.85 -7.08
CA LEU A 98 -0.52 14.62 -7.88
C LEU A 98 0.70 14.63 -8.81
N LYS A 99 1.37 15.78 -8.97
CA LYS A 99 2.53 15.89 -9.85
C LYS A 99 3.70 15.13 -9.26
N TRP A 100 4.30 14.25 -10.07
CA TRP A 100 5.49 13.47 -9.70
C TRP A 100 6.59 14.28 -9.02
N LYS A 101 6.95 15.43 -9.60
CA LYS A 101 8.01 16.31 -9.06
C LYS A 101 7.69 16.79 -7.65
N THR A 102 6.41 16.99 -7.33
CA THR A 102 5.93 17.40 -6.01
C THR A 102 6.02 16.21 -5.04
N ARG A 103 5.35 15.09 -5.36
CA ARG A 103 5.24 13.93 -4.47
C ARG A 103 6.59 13.31 -4.15
N ARG A 104 7.43 13.07 -5.15
CA ARG A 104 8.75 12.44 -4.94
C ARG A 104 9.63 13.25 -3.99
N ARG A 105 9.50 14.58 -4.01
CA ARG A 105 10.22 15.46 -3.07
C ARG A 105 9.64 15.32 -1.68
N MET A 106 8.31 15.40 -1.54
CA MET A 106 7.65 15.30 -0.24
C MET A 106 7.91 13.95 0.44
N VAL A 107 7.79 12.84 -0.29
CA VAL A 107 8.08 11.49 0.20
C VAL A 107 9.54 11.37 0.66
N MET A 108 10.50 11.85 -0.15
CA MET A 108 11.92 11.78 0.23
C MET A 108 12.29 12.72 1.39
N GLU A 109 11.67 13.88 1.50
CA GLU A 109 11.82 14.79 2.65
C GLU A 109 11.22 14.18 3.93
N GLU A 110 10.09 13.47 3.84
CA GLU A 110 9.50 12.73 4.96
C GLU A 110 10.41 11.58 5.42
N ILE A 111 10.90 10.74 4.49
CA ILE A 111 11.87 9.68 4.77
C ILE A 111 13.16 10.26 5.37
N GLY A 112 13.67 11.35 4.80
CA GLY A 112 14.89 12.03 5.27
C GLY A 112 14.72 12.72 6.63
N TYR A 113 13.50 13.08 7.02
CA TYR A 113 13.21 13.58 8.36
C TYR A 113 13.18 12.45 9.40
N TYR A 114 12.51 11.33 9.09
CA TYR A 114 12.35 10.22 10.04
C TYR A 114 13.56 9.29 10.13
N GLN A 115 14.31 9.11 9.04
CA GLN A 115 15.52 8.30 8.96
C GLN A 115 15.38 6.89 9.57
N PRO A 116 14.36 6.09 9.20
CA PRO A 116 14.17 4.74 9.75
C PRO A 116 15.42 3.86 9.60
N ASP A 117 15.64 2.90 10.49
CA ASP A 117 16.73 1.91 10.34
C ASP A 117 16.39 0.85 9.31
N LEU A 118 15.10 0.48 9.25
CA LEU A 118 14.51 -0.51 8.37
C LEU A 118 13.24 0.07 7.75
N MET A 119 13.05 -0.08 6.44
CA MET A 119 11.93 0.54 5.73
C MET A 119 11.38 -0.35 4.63
N CYS A 120 10.06 -0.51 4.62
CA CYS A 120 9.29 -1.17 3.57
C CYS A 120 8.46 -0.14 2.80
N LEU A 121 8.65 -0.03 1.50
CA LEU A 121 7.86 0.85 0.63
C LEU A 121 7.03 0.02 -0.35
N GLN A 122 5.79 0.42 -0.59
CA GLN A 122 4.89 -0.16 -1.59
C GLN A 122 4.54 0.88 -2.66
N GLU A 123 4.08 0.41 -3.82
CA GLU A 123 3.77 1.25 -4.99
C GLU A 123 4.91 2.16 -5.45
N LEU A 124 6.13 1.65 -5.41
CA LEU A 124 7.29 2.40 -5.85
C LEU A 124 7.52 2.17 -7.36
N ASP A 125 7.27 3.20 -8.16
CA ASP A 125 7.74 3.30 -9.55
C ASP A 125 8.95 4.25 -9.65
N ASN A 126 9.55 4.40 -10.84
CA ASN A 126 10.73 5.25 -11.05
C ASN A 126 11.93 4.88 -10.14
N TYR A 127 12.12 3.58 -9.86
CA TYR A 127 13.16 3.11 -8.96
C TYR A 127 14.56 3.44 -9.49
N ASP A 128 14.88 2.96 -10.70
CA ASP A 128 16.19 3.14 -11.32
C ASP A 128 16.44 4.60 -11.70
N GLU A 129 15.41 5.36 -12.07
CA GLU A 129 15.56 6.77 -12.47
C GLU A 129 15.64 7.76 -11.31
N PHE A 130 15.20 7.38 -10.10
CA PHE A 130 15.13 8.33 -8.98
C PHE A 130 15.38 7.69 -7.61
N TYR A 131 14.54 6.74 -7.18
CA TYR A 131 14.54 6.31 -5.77
C TYR A 131 15.82 5.61 -5.35
N LYS A 132 16.43 4.81 -6.25
CA LYS A 132 17.69 4.11 -5.96
C LYS A 132 18.79 5.09 -5.53
N ASP A 133 19.05 6.12 -6.34
CA ASP A 133 20.05 7.14 -6.05
C ASP A 133 19.65 8.03 -4.87
N ALA A 134 18.36 8.36 -4.75
CA ALA A 134 17.86 9.22 -3.69
C ALA A 134 17.96 8.56 -2.30
N LEU A 135 17.65 7.26 -2.20
CA LEU A 135 17.76 6.48 -0.97
C LEU A 135 19.23 6.17 -0.62
N ALA A 136 20.06 5.88 -1.62
CA ALA A 136 21.50 5.70 -1.42
C ALA A 136 22.15 6.96 -0.81
N LYS A 137 21.75 8.17 -1.26
CA LYS A 137 22.22 9.44 -0.67
C LYS A 137 21.82 9.64 0.80
N LEU A 138 20.77 8.98 1.27
CA LEU A 138 20.36 8.95 2.68
C LEU A 138 21.04 7.82 3.48
N GLY A 139 21.92 7.04 2.83
CA GLY A 139 22.69 5.96 3.44
C GLY A 139 21.95 4.61 3.48
N TYR A 140 20.99 4.39 2.59
CA TYR A 140 20.26 3.13 2.49
C TYR A 140 20.76 2.26 1.34
N THR A 141 20.88 0.98 1.64
CA THR A 141 20.87 -0.08 0.62
C THR A 141 19.43 -0.51 0.38
N THR A 142 19.09 -0.78 -0.87
CA THR A 142 17.71 -1.02 -1.31
C THR A 142 17.59 -2.30 -2.13
N LEU A 143 16.55 -3.07 -1.84
CA LEU A 143 16.14 -4.27 -2.55
C LEU A 143 14.77 -4.00 -3.21
N PHE A 144 14.77 -3.71 -4.50
CA PHE A 144 13.55 -3.47 -5.28
C PHE A 144 13.11 -4.72 -6.02
N HIS A 145 11.81 -5.00 -5.98
CA HIS A 145 11.20 -6.06 -6.78
C HIS A 145 9.82 -5.64 -7.27
N ARG A 146 9.52 -5.98 -8.53
CA ARG A 146 8.21 -5.84 -9.15
C ARG A 146 7.92 -7.05 -10.03
N HIS A 147 6.65 -7.42 -10.14
CA HIS A 147 6.20 -8.34 -11.18
C HIS A 147 6.38 -7.70 -12.56
N GLU A 148 6.69 -8.50 -13.58
CA GLU A 148 7.01 -8.00 -14.93
C GLU A 148 5.85 -7.25 -15.59
N THR A 149 4.61 -7.64 -15.27
CA THR A 149 3.38 -7.01 -15.78
C THR A 149 3.06 -5.67 -15.10
N LYS A 150 3.70 -5.34 -13.97
CA LYS A 150 3.45 -4.12 -13.20
C LYS A 150 4.54 -3.10 -13.39
N ARG A 151 4.18 -1.81 -13.39
CA ARG A 151 5.14 -0.68 -13.51
C ARG A 151 5.69 -0.18 -12.18
N HIS A 152 5.12 -0.63 -11.08
CA HIS A 152 5.52 -0.31 -9.71
C HIS A 152 5.78 -1.61 -8.94
N GLY A 153 6.48 -1.51 -7.82
CA GLY A 153 6.82 -2.65 -6.99
C GLY A 153 6.97 -2.30 -5.52
N CYS A 154 7.69 -3.16 -4.80
CA CYS A 154 8.03 -2.99 -3.41
C CYS A 154 9.54 -2.77 -3.24
N VAL A 155 9.92 -2.01 -2.22
CA VAL A 155 11.32 -1.83 -1.79
C VAL A 155 11.44 -2.23 -0.32
N ILE A 156 12.48 -3.00 0.00
CA ILE A 156 13.02 -3.05 1.35
C ILE A 156 14.32 -2.23 1.37
N ALA A 157 14.44 -1.31 2.31
CA ALA A 157 15.61 -0.46 2.49
C ALA A 157 16.14 -0.58 3.92
N TYR A 158 17.47 -0.65 4.06
CA TYR A 158 18.14 -0.78 5.35
C TYR A 158 19.52 -0.09 5.31
N ARG A 159 20.08 0.18 6.49
CA ARG A 159 21.43 0.78 6.61
C ARG A 159 22.49 -0.32 6.71
N GLU A 160 23.32 -0.48 5.68
CA GLU A 160 24.45 -1.44 5.69
C GLU A 160 25.45 -1.20 6.83
N THR A 161 25.52 0.04 7.32
CA THR A 161 26.32 0.38 8.50
C THR A 161 25.83 -0.33 9.76
N MET A 162 24.55 -0.70 9.85
CA MET A 162 23.97 -1.40 11.00
C MET A 162 23.66 -2.86 10.74
N TRP A 163 23.37 -3.21 9.49
CA TRP A 163 22.80 -4.50 9.12
C TRP A 163 23.63 -5.17 8.03
N LYS A 164 23.88 -6.46 8.21
CA LYS A 164 24.46 -7.33 7.19
C LYS A 164 23.36 -8.18 6.57
N GLN A 165 23.16 -8.07 5.26
CA GLN A 165 22.25 -8.95 4.54
C GLN A 165 22.81 -10.38 4.51
N ILE A 166 21.97 -11.32 4.95
CA ILE A 166 22.27 -12.76 4.94
C ILE A 166 21.65 -13.40 3.69
N GLU A 167 20.35 -13.22 3.49
CA GLU A 167 19.62 -13.87 2.40
C GLU A 167 18.39 -13.03 2.02
N TYR A 168 18.10 -12.93 0.72
CA TYR A 168 16.96 -12.20 0.16
C TYR A 168 16.12 -13.13 -0.71
N ARG A 169 14.80 -13.08 -0.55
CA ARG A 169 13.81 -13.86 -1.28
C ARG A 169 12.67 -12.98 -1.79
N THR A 170 12.09 -13.39 -2.90
CA THR A 170 10.88 -12.80 -3.48
C THR A 170 9.81 -13.86 -3.60
N LEU A 171 8.54 -13.46 -3.49
CA LEU A 171 7.38 -14.31 -3.68
C LEU A 171 6.60 -13.83 -4.89
N ASP A 172 6.19 -14.76 -5.73
CA ASP A 172 5.16 -14.58 -6.75
C ASP A 172 3.93 -15.38 -6.33
N TYR A 173 2.87 -14.66 -5.93
CA TYR A 173 1.68 -15.31 -5.42
C TYR A 173 0.86 -16.02 -6.51
N ASP A 174 1.03 -15.67 -7.78
CA ASP A 174 0.27 -16.27 -8.87
C ASP A 174 0.83 -17.66 -9.21
N THR A 175 2.13 -17.89 -8.97
CA THR A 175 2.81 -19.16 -9.26
C THR A 175 3.12 -20.02 -8.03
N ASP A 176 2.71 -19.61 -6.83
CA ASP A 176 3.02 -20.34 -5.60
C ASP A 176 2.30 -21.71 -5.52
N GLU A 177 3.07 -22.76 -5.22
CA GLU A 177 2.57 -24.14 -5.20
C GLU A 177 1.62 -24.45 -4.03
N SER A 178 1.57 -23.58 -3.01
CA SER A 178 0.75 -23.78 -1.82
C SER A 178 -0.75 -23.65 -2.11
N CYS A 179 -1.13 -22.76 -3.02
CA CYS A 179 -2.52 -22.57 -3.42
C CYS A 179 -2.61 -21.80 -4.73
N LYS A 180 -3.34 -22.36 -5.71
CA LYS A 180 -3.61 -21.69 -6.98
C LYS A 180 -4.39 -20.38 -6.75
N PRO A 181 -4.12 -19.33 -7.54
CA PRO A 181 -4.85 -18.06 -7.45
C PRO A 181 -6.28 -18.18 -7.99
N THR A 182 -7.18 -17.31 -7.52
CA THR A 182 -8.50 -17.16 -8.15
C THR A 182 -8.46 -16.31 -9.42
N GLN A 183 -7.37 -15.57 -9.62
CA GLN A 183 -7.07 -14.77 -10.80
C GLN A 183 -5.60 -14.35 -10.81
N THR A 184 -5.03 -14.08 -11.98
CA THR A 184 -3.68 -13.50 -12.07
C THR A 184 -3.71 -12.06 -11.56
N THR A 185 -2.82 -11.73 -10.62
CA THR A 185 -2.80 -10.43 -9.96
C THR A 185 -1.48 -9.67 -10.16
N GLY A 186 -0.38 -10.39 -10.41
CA GLY A 186 0.98 -9.86 -10.39
C GLY A 186 1.38 -9.23 -9.05
N ASN A 187 0.70 -9.57 -7.94
CA ASN A 187 1.12 -9.15 -6.60
C ASN A 187 2.33 -9.99 -6.15
N ILE A 188 3.24 -9.36 -5.39
CA ILE A 188 4.50 -9.97 -4.98
C ILE A 188 4.74 -9.79 -3.48
N GLY A 189 5.63 -10.60 -2.93
CA GLY A 189 6.21 -10.44 -1.60
C GLY A 189 7.73 -10.33 -1.65
N GLN A 190 8.32 -9.77 -0.61
CA GLN A 190 9.77 -9.68 -0.39
C GLN A 190 10.08 -10.15 1.04
N LEU A 191 11.19 -10.86 1.22
CA LEU A 191 11.71 -11.24 2.54
C LEU A 191 13.23 -11.07 2.55
N VAL A 192 13.79 -10.40 3.54
CA VAL A 192 15.24 -10.34 3.72
C VAL A 192 15.62 -10.60 5.17
N ALA A 193 16.62 -11.46 5.34
CA ALA A 193 17.27 -11.71 6.62
C ALA A 193 18.45 -10.76 6.79
N LEU A 194 18.43 -9.98 7.87
CA LEU A 194 19.42 -8.96 8.20
C LEU A 194 19.99 -9.24 9.59
N ALA A 195 21.28 -9.58 9.66
CA ALA A 195 22.01 -9.73 10.91
C ALA A 195 22.47 -8.36 11.43
N TYR A 196 22.34 -8.10 12.72
CA TYR A 196 22.87 -6.87 13.32
C TYR A 196 24.40 -6.90 13.37
N ARG A 197 25.06 -5.79 13.04
CA ARG A 197 26.52 -5.67 13.08
C ARG A 197 27.01 -5.34 14.49
N GLN A 198 27.70 -6.29 15.11
CA GLN A 198 28.26 -6.13 16.47
C GLN A 198 29.44 -5.15 16.54
N ASP A 199 30.14 -4.91 15.42
CA ASP A 199 31.34 -4.08 15.34
C ASP A 199 31.08 -2.58 15.66
N ASN A 200 29.83 -2.17 15.89
CA ASN A 200 29.43 -0.78 16.14
C ASN A 200 29.11 -0.46 17.61
N ASP A 201 29.28 -1.40 18.55
CA ASP A 201 28.82 -1.19 19.93
C ASP A 201 29.87 -0.51 20.83
N ASP A 202 29.67 0.78 21.07
CA ASP A 202 29.92 1.44 22.37
C ASP A 202 28.78 1.15 23.38
N ASP A 203 27.69 0.47 22.97
CA ASP A 203 26.51 0.18 23.81
C ASP A 203 26.41 -1.33 24.09
N HIS A 204 26.91 -1.76 25.26
CA HIS A 204 27.08 -3.15 25.70
C HIS A 204 25.79 -3.99 25.89
N ASN A 205 24.66 -3.64 25.27
CA ASN A 205 23.35 -4.25 25.56
C ASN A 205 22.87 -5.32 24.56
N LEU A 206 23.57 -5.57 23.45
CA LEU A 206 23.20 -6.62 22.47
C LEU A 206 24.16 -7.82 22.53
N SER A 207 24.45 -8.27 23.75
CA SER A 207 25.42 -9.36 24.04
C SER A 207 25.00 -10.77 23.55
N GLY A 208 23.95 -10.88 22.73
CA GLY A 208 23.59 -12.09 22.00
C GLY A 208 23.39 -11.72 20.53
N GLY A 209 24.02 -12.46 19.60
CA GLY A 209 23.80 -12.26 18.17
C GLY A 209 22.31 -12.20 17.84
N GLY A 210 21.89 -11.19 17.07
CA GLY A 210 20.50 -10.94 16.75
C GLY A 210 20.32 -10.57 15.29
N GLY A 211 19.16 -10.93 14.73
CA GLY A 211 18.80 -10.62 13.36
C GLY A 211 17.31 -10.39 13.21
N VAL A 212 16.93 -9.70 12.14
CA VAL A 212 15.53 -9.53 11.75
C VAL A 212 15.30 -10.19 10.42
N ILE A 213 14.09 -10.73 10.23
CA ILE A 213 13.58 -11.10 8.92
C ILE A 213 12.50 -10.08 8.60
N ILE A 214 12.85 -9.07 7.81
CA ILE A 214 11.88 -8.06 7.39
C ILE A 214 11.23 -8.53 6.10
N SER A 215 9.90 -8.53 6.08
CA SER A 215 9.14 -8.87 4.90
C SER A 215 8.27 -7.68 4.47
N ASN A 216 8.03 -7.56 3.16
CA ASN A 216 7.21 -6.51 2.55
C ASN A 216 6.26 -7.09 1.51
N THR A 217 5.04 -6.57 1.41
CA THR A 217 4.06 -6.95 0.40
C THR A 217 3.13 -5.78 0.06
N HIS A 218 2.48 -5.88 -1.10
CA HIS A 218 1.27 -5.13 -1.43
C HIS A 218 0.25 -6.13 -1.99
N LEU A 219 -0.77 -6.47 -1.20
CA LEU A 219 -1.76 -7.50 -1.55
C LEU A 219 -2.79 -7.01 -2.57
N TYR A 220 -3.54 -7.94 -3.16
CA TYR A 220 -4.55 -7.63 -4.18
C TYR A 220 -5.61 -6.63 -3.68
N TRP A 221 -6.00 -5.64 -4.48
CA TRP A 221 -6.74 -4.47 -4.00
C TRP A 221 -8.27 -4.59 -4.10
N ARG A 222 -8.78 -5.41 -5.03
CA ARG A 222 -10.19 -5.38 -5.44
C ARG A 222 -11.15 -5.75 -4.30
N PRO A 223 -12.03 -4.86 -3.80
CA PRO A 223 -12.74 -5.08 -2.53
C PRO A 223 -13.50 -6.41 -2.42
N PRO A 224 -14.24 -6.88 -3.44
CA PRO A 224 -14.93 -8.19 -3.38
C PRO A 224 -14.01 -9.41 -3.27
N SER A 225 -12.71 -9.28 -3.54
CA SER A 225 -11.76 -10.40 -3.66
C SER A 225 -11.08 -10.80 -2.34
N THR A 226 -11.85 -10.88 -1.25
CA THR A 226 -11.35 -11.18 0.10
C THR A 226 -10.63 -12.52 0.20
N TYR A 227 -11.12 -13.56 -0.47
CA TYR A 227 -10.46 -14.87 -0.52
C TYR A 227 -9.06 -14.76 -1.14
N GLU A 228 -8.93 -14.10 -2.29
CA GLU A 228 -7.64 -13.96 -2.99
C GLU A 228 -6.65 -13.16 -2.14
N ARG A 229 -7.09 -12.06 -1.52
CA ARG A 229 -6.27 -11.33 -0.54
C ARG A 229 -5.81 -12.23 0.61
N CYS A 230 -6.73 -12.98 1.22
CA CYS A 230 -6.43 -13.87 2.34
C CYS A 230 -5.45 -14.99 1.92
N ARG A 231 -5.61 -15.55 0.71
CA ARG A 231 -4.70 -16.53 0.12
C ARG A 231 -3.29 -15.99 0.00
N GLN A 232 -3.13 -14.82 -0.61
CA GLN A 232 -1.82 -14.16 -0.76
C GLN A 232 -1.18 -13.88 0.60
N ALA A 233 -1.96 -13.39 1.55
CA ALA A 233 -1.50 -13.08 2.90
C ALA A 233 -1.08 -14.34 3.69
N LEU A 234 -1.79 -15.46 3.53
CA LEU A 234 -1.42 -16.76 4.11
C LEU A 234 -0.11 -17.30 3.52
N ILE A 235 0.06 -17.22 2.20
CA ILE A 235 1.30 -17.61 1.51
C ILE A 235 2.47 -16.75 2.02
N TYR A 236 2.27 -15.44 2.09
CA TYR A 236 3.25 -14.49 2.61
C TYR A 236 3.69 -14.83 4.04
N ARG A 237 2.73 -15.06 4.94
CA ARG A 237 2.99 -15.51 6.32
C ARG A 237 3.73 -16.85 6.34
N HIS A 238 3.26 -17.83 5.56
CA HIS A 238 3.83 -19.18 5.52
C HIS A 238 5.32 -19.15 5.16
N HIS A 239 5.68 -18.41 4.11
CA HIS A 239 7.08 -18.26 3.68
C HIS A 239 7.93 -17.52 4.69
N LEU A 240 7.39 -16.51 5.39
CA LEU A 240 8.10 -15.81 6.46
C LEU A 240 8.53 -16.77 7.57
N PHE A 241 7.60 -17.57 8.09
CA PHE A 241 7.90 -18.50 9.18
C PHE A 241 8.74 -19.70 8.73
N ASN A 242 8.57 -20.19 7.49
CA ASN A 242 9.46 -21.21 6.95
C ASN A 242 10.88 -20.69 6.79
N PHE A 243 11.03 -19.44 6.32
CA PHE A 243 12.34 -18.81 6.19
C PHE A 243 12.99 -18.63 7.56
N GLN A 244 12.22 -18.22 8.58
CA GLN A 244 12.71 -18.13 9.95
C GLN A 244 13.24 -19.48 10.47
N LYS A 245 12.49 -20.57 10.28
CA LYS A 245 12.93 -21.92 10.69
C LYS A 245 14.23 -22.31 10.00
N GLN A 246 14.31 -22.12 8.68
CA GLN A 246 15.52 -22.43 7.90
C GLN A 246 16.73 -21.60 8.33
N LEU A 247 16.53 -20.33 8.70
CA LEU A 247 17.61 -19.48 9.20
C LEU A 247 18.05 -19.88 10.61
N ALA A 248 17.12 -20.25 11.49
CA ALA A 248 17.45 -20.76 12.81
C ALA A 248 18.27 -22.06 12.74
N ASP A 249 18.00 -22.93 11.75
CA ASP A 249 18.79 -24.14 11.52
C ASP A 249 20.20 -23.83 10.97
N LYS A 250 20.32 -22.85 10.05
CA LYS A 250 21.60 -22.45 9.44
C LYS A 250 22.47 -21.56 10.34
N HIS A 251 21.83 -20.76 11.19
CA HIS A 251 22.43 -19.73 12.05
C HIS A 251 21.86 -19.84 13.47
N PRO A 252 22.11 -20.96 14.18
CA PRO A 252 21.55 -21.20 15.52
C PRO A 252 22.05 -20.21 16.58
N GLU A 253 23.14 -19.49 16.30
CA GLU A 253 23.68 -18.42 17.13
C GLU A 253 22.90 -17.10 17.03
N GLN A 254 21.99 -16.96 16.06
CA GLN A 254 21.21 -15.76 15.82
C GLN A 254 19.75 -15.95 16.21
N ASN A 255 19.23 -15.02 16.99
CA ASN A 255 17.79 -14.92 17.22
C ASN A 255 17.14 -14.12 16.09
N TRP A 256 16.34 -14.78 15.25
CA TRP A 256 15.69 -14.17 14.10
C TRP A 256 14.28 -13.67 14.44
N LEU A 257 14.11 -12.35 14.49
CA LEU A 257 12.81 -11.71 14.71
C LEU A 257 12.07 -11.50 13.37
N PRO A 258 10.95 -12.20 13.11
CA PRO A 258 10.18 -12.04 11.89
C PRO A 258 9.30 -10.79 11.98
N LEU A 259 9.36 -9.92 10.98
CA LEU A 259 8.59 -8.68 10.90
C LEU A 259 7.75 -8.70 9.62
N MET A 260 6.42 -8.69 9.76
CA MET A 260 5.50 -8.81 8.63
C MET A 260 4.86 -7.45 8.32
N LEU A 261 5.37 -6.76 7.29
CA LEU A 261 4.96 -5.41 6.91
C LEU A 261 4.30 -5.38 5.54
N GLY A 262 3.54 -4.33 5.27
CA GLY A 262 3.02 -4.06 3.93
C GLY A 262 1.72 -3.27 3.93
N ASP A 263 1.23 -3.07 2.70
CA ASP A 263 -0.16 -2.73 2.43
C ASP A 263 -0.92 -4.03 2.18
N PHE A 264 -1.82 -4.38 3.09
CA PHE A 264 -2.56 -5.64 3.04
C PHE A 264 -3.89 -5.51 2.32
N ASN A 265 -4.32 -4.30 1.94
CA ASN A 265 -5.67 -4.06 1.41
C ASN A 265 -6.78 -4.75 2.24
N THR A 266 -6.55 -4.85 3.55
CA THR A 266 -7.34 -5.65 4.50
C THR A 266 -7.64 -4.77 5.68
N GLN A 267 -8.89 -4.68 6.12
CA GLN A 267 -9.28 -3.94 7.31
C GLN A 267 -9.13 -4.79 8.58
N PRO A 268 -9.10 -4.18 9.78
CA PRO A 268 -8.99 -4.96 11.02
C PRO A 268 -10.15 -5.95 11.24
N SER A 269 -11.30 -5.68 10.63
CA SER A 269 -12.49 -6.55 10.63
C SER A 269 -12.39 -7.73 9.66
N ASP A 270 -11.41 -7.76 8.76
CA ASP A 270 -11.28 -8.80 7.74
C ASP A 270 -10.63 -10.08 8.28
N PRO A 271 -10.86 -11.24 7.63
CA PRO A 271 -10.44 -12.54 8.16
C PRO A 271 -8.94 -12.68 8.38
N PHE A 272 -8.10 -12.12 7.49
CA PHE A 272 -6.66 -12.28 7.62
C PHE A 272 -6.10 -11.54 8.85
N TYR A 273 -6.70 -10.42 9.26
CA TYR A 273 -6.29 -9.75 10.49
C TYR A 273 -6.47 -10.67 11.72
N ALA A 274 -7.60 -11.38 11.79
CA ALA A 274 -7.84 -12.38 12.83
C ALA A 274 -6.82 -13.53 12.77
N ILE A 275 -6.55 -14.07 11.58
CA ILE A 275 -5.54 -15.13 11.36
C ILE A 275 -4.14 -14.68 11.81
N ALA A 276 -3.70 -13.49 11.39
CA ALA A 276 -2.40 -12.94 11.71
C ALA A 276 -2.23 -12.72 13.22
N THR A 277 -3.30 -12.28 13.89
CA THR A 277 -3.29 -11.99 15.34
C THR A 277 -3.68 -13.17 16.23
N GLY A 278 -3.81 -14.37 15.66
CA GLY A 278 -4.15 -15.59 16.40
C GLY A 278 -5.56 -15.58 17.00
N ARG A 279 -6.46 -14.73 16.49
CA ARG A 279 -7.86 -14.67 16.92
C ARG A 279 -8.69 -15.70 16.14
N PRO A 280 -9.74 -16.25 16.75
CA PRO A 280 -10.64 -17.17 16.05
C PRO A 280 -11.33 -16.44 14.88
N LEU A 281 -11.57 -17.17 13.79
CA LEU A 281 -12.42 -16.70 12.69
C LEU A 281 -13.89 -16.75 13.12
N THR A 282 -14.66 -15.74 12.74
CA THR A 282 -16.11 -15.69 12.93
C THR A 282 -16.85 -16.37 11.78
N GLU A 283 -18.14 -16.66 11.97
CA GLU A 283 -18.99 -17.17 10.87
C GLU A 283 -19.04 -16.18 9.70
N LYS A 284 -19.09 -14.87 9.97
CA LYS A 284 -19.02 -13.82 8.94
C LYS A 284 -17.72 -13.88 8.15
N HIS A 285 -16.59 -14.12 8.83
CA HIS A 285 -15.30 -14.30 8.15
C HIS A 285 -15.30 -15.49 7.21
N LEU A 286 -15.81 -16.64 7.68
CA LEU A 286 -15.91 -17.86 6.88
C LEU A 286 -16.84 -17.65 5.68
N GLN A 287 -17.99 -17.02 5.88
CA GLN A 287 -18.95 -16.72 4.82
C GLN A 287 -18.33 -15.83 3.75
N VAL A 288 -17.68 -14.73 4.12
CA VAL A 288 -17.04 -13.80 3.15
C VAL A 288 -15.92 -14.49 2.38
N LEU A 289 -15.11 -15.34 3.02
CA LEU A 289 -14.07 -16.09 2.33
C LEU A 289 -14.65 -17.09 1.34
N GLU A 290 -15.77 -17.74 1.67
CA GLU A 290 -16.40 -18.69 0.78
C GLU A 290 -17.12 -18.01 -0.39
N THR A 291 -17.84 -16.91 -0.15
CA THR A 291 -18.56 -16.18 -1.22
C THR A 291 -17.63 -15.45 -2.18
N SER A 292 -16.44 -15.04 -1.72
CA SER A 292 -15.42 -14.40 -2.56
C SER A 292 -14.42 -15.38 -3.20
N ARG A 293 -14.55 -16.70 -2.95
CA ARG A 293 -13.73 -17.76 -3.55
C ARG A 293 -14.14 -18.04 -5.00
N ARG A 294 -13.90 -17.05 -5.86
CA ARG A 294 -14.22 -17.12 -7.29
C ARG A 294 -13.29 -16.25 -8.11
N ALA A 295 -13.18 -16.55 -9.40
CA ALA A 295 -12.71 -15.56 -10.36
C ALA A 295 -13.73 -14.41 -10.46
N PHE A 296 -13.23 -13.19 -10.62
CA PHE A 296 -14.04 -12.02 -10.93
C PHE A 296 -13.76 -11.59 -12.36
N ASN A 297 -14.82 -11.33 -13.12
CA ASN A 297 -14.70 -10.77 -14.46
C ASN A 297 -14.63 -9.24 -14.38
N ASP A 298 -14.08 -8.60 -15.41
CA ASP A 298 -14.02 -7.13 -15.49
C ASP A 298 -15.43 -6.48 -15.47
N ASP A 299 -16.47 -7.24 -15.85
CA ASP A 299 -17.89 -6.83 -15.84
C ASP A 299 -18.61 -7.11 -14.51
N ASP A 300 -17.95 -7.76 -13.54
CA ASP A 300 -18.51 -7.85 -12.19
C ASP A 300 -18.41 -6.45 -11.57
N GLU A 301 -19.45 -5.63 -11.75
CA GLU A 301 -19.57 -4.31 -11.14
C GLU A 301 -19.33 -4.40 -9.63
N ASP A 302 -18.71 -3.36 -9.10
CA ASP A 302 -18.40 -3.19 -7.68
C ASP A 302 -19.72 -3.01 -6.94
N ASP A 303 -20.42 -4.10 -6.64
CA ASP A 303 -21.67 -4.12 -5.88
C ASP A 303 -21.39 -3.73 -4.42
N GLY A 304 -21.21 -2.43 -4.21
CA GLY A 304 -20.94 -1.77 -2.94
C GLY A 304 -21.59 -0.39 -2.87
N ASP A 305 -22.89 -0.41 -2.56
CA ASP A 305 -23.81 0.67 -2.14
C ASP A 305 -24.64 1.42 -3.20
N ASP A 306 -25.95 1.22 -3.06
CA ASP A 306 -27.07 2.02 -3.55
C ASP A 306 -26.85 3.52 -3.25
N ASP A 307 -26.98 4.36 -4.28
CA ASP A 307 -27.63 5.66 -4.13
C ASP A 307 -28.42 6.00 -5.41
N ASP A 308 -29.72 6.12 -5.20
CA ASP A 308 -30.80 6.40 -6.13
C ASP A 308 -30.59 7.71 -6.90
N ALA A 309 -30.63 7.66 -8.24
CA ALA A 309 -31.07 8.79 -9.05
C ALA A 309 -31.50 8.37 -10.47
N SER A 310 -32.82 8.36 -10.64
CA SER A 310 -33.59 8.72 -11.85
C SER A 310 -34.02 7.62 -12.84
N GLU A 311 -35.27 7.20 -12.63
CA GLU A 311 -36.36 7.12 -13.62
C GLU A 311 -36.02 7.47 -15.10
N ASN A 312 -36.14 6.50 -16.00
CA ASN A 312 -37.31 6.40 -16.91
C ASN A 312 -37.17 5.29 -17.98
N ASN A 313 -38.14 4.37 -17.94
CA ASN A 313 -38.89 3.75 -19.04
C ASN A 313 -38.24 3.58 -20.43
N ASN A 314 -38.04 2.33 -20.87
CA ASN A 314 -39.03 1.61 -21.71
C ASN A 314 -38.60 0.20 -22.10
N THR A 315 -39.57 -0.72 -21.99
CA THR A 315 -39.60 -2.12 -22.42
C THR A 315 -39.38 -2.27 -23.94
N THR A 316 -38.68 -3.33 -24.39
CA THR A 316 -39.19 -4.33 -25.37
C THR A 316 -38.17 -5.47 -25.55
N THR A 317 -38.66 -6.69 -25.33
CA THR A 317 -38.03 -8.00 -25.59
C THR A 317 -37.82 -8.27 -27.07
N THR A 318 -36.63 -8.71 -27.53
CA THR A 318 -36.52 -9.70 -28.63
C THR A 318 -35.15 -10.39 -28.66
N THR A 319 -35.22 -11.69 -28.95
CA THR A 319 -34.18 -12.70 -29.07
C THR A 319 -33.33 -12.60 -30.36
N ALA A 320 -32.06 -13.03 -30.22
CA ALA A 320 -31.24 -13.76 -31.20
C ALA A 320 -30.42 -13.05 -32.31
N THR A 321 -29.16 -13.48 -32.37
CA THR A 321 -28.27 -13.74 -33.54
C THR A 321 -27.19 -12.70 -33.90
N THR A 322 -25.94 -13.11 -33.60
CA THR A 322 -24.68 -13.01 -34.37
C THR A 322 -24.55 -11.95 -35.47
N THR A 323 -23.49 -11.10 -35.46
CA THR A 323 -22.21 -11.25 -36.21
C THR A 323 -21.41 -9.93 -36.25
N THR A 324 -20.12 -10.01 -35.88
CA THR A 324 -18.91 -9.28 -36.36
C THR A 324 -18.62 -7.78 -36.14
N THR A 325 -17.36 -7.57 -35.70
CA THR A 325 -16.35 -6.52 -36.04
C THR A 325 -16.39 -5.14 -35.35
N ASN A 326 -15.48 -4.87 -34.40
CA ASN A 326 -14.17 -4.22 -34.65
C ASN A 326 -13.49 -3.65 -33.36
N ASP A 327 -12.23 -4.03 -33.20
CA ASP A 327 -11.07 -3.29 -32.68
C ASP A 327 -11.23 -2.20 -31.61
N LYS A 328 -10.90 -2.58 -30.35
CA LYS A 328 -10.18 -1.71 -29.39
C LYS A 328 -9.24 -2.54 -28.50
N ASN A 329 -7.95 -2.48 -28.84
CA ASN A 329 -6.77 -2.53 -27.95
C ASN A 329 -6.98 -3.18 -26.57
N THR A 330 -7.07 -4.51 -26.56
CA THR A 330 -7.13 -5.34 -25.35
C THR A 330 -5.73 -5.71 -24.88
N CYS A 331 -5.48 -5.52 -23.59
CA CYS A 331 -4.47 -6.29 -22.86
C CYS A 331 -4.83 -7.78 -23.03
N PRO A 332 -3.88 -8.72 -23.22
CA PRO A 332 -4.24 -10.12 -23.46
C PRO A 332 -4.72 -10.76 -22.15
N THR A 333 -6.01 -10.64 -21.84
CA THR A 333 -6.67 -11.46 -20.81
C THR A 333 -7.15 -12.74 -21.48
N THR A 334 -6.23 -13.65 -21.80
CA THR A 334 -6.59 -15.07 -21.91
C THR A 334 -6.37 -15.70 -20.53
N ALA A 335 -7.20 -15.32 -19.56
CA ALA A 335 -7.38 -16.15 -18.39
C ALA A 335 -8.08 -17.41 -18.88
N ALA A 336 -7.42 -18.56 -18.81
CA ALA A 336 -8.12 -19.83 -18.90
C ALA A 336 -9.30 -19.79 -17.93
N GLU A 337 -10.50 -20.20 -18.35
CA GLU A 337 -11.69 -20.19 -17.49
C GLU A 337 -11.37 -20.94 -16.18
N ILE A 338 -11.15 -20.19 -15.09
CA ILE A 338 -10.86 -20.76 -13.78
C ILE A 338 -12.15 -21.41 -13.30
N ASN A 339 -12.16 -22.74 -13.23
CA ASN A 339 -13.28 -23.47 -12.66
C ASN A 339 -13.30 -23.28 -11.14
N ASN A 340 -14.31 -22.56 -10.63
CA ASN A 340 -14.43 -22.25 -9.20
C ASN A 340 -14.51 -23.52 -8.31
N ASN A 341 -14.88 -24.68 -8.88
CA ASN A 341 -14.87 -25.96 -8.16
C ASN A 341 -13.46 -26.47 -7.85
N ASP A 342 -12.44 -26.00 -8.58
CA ASP A 342 -11.03 -26.39 -8.39
C ASP A 342 -10.30 -25.49 -7.39
N LEU A 343 -10.96 -24.41 -6.91
CA LEU A 343 -10.40 -23.50 -5.92
C LEU A 343 -10.46 -24.10 -4.52
N MET A 344 -9.32 -24.12 -3.83
CA MET A 344 -9.19 -24.71 -2.49
C MET A 344 -10.10 -24.04 -1.47
N LYS A 345 -10.86 -24.80 -0.68
CA LYS A 345 -11.66 -24.19 0.40
C LYS A 345 -10.75 -23.56 1.45
N ILE A 346 -11.24 -22.52 2.12
CA ILE A 346 -10.44 -21.85 3.15
C ILE A 346 -9.99 -22.79 4.27
N HIS A 347 -10.84 -23.73 4.67
CA HIS A 347 -10.49 -24.72 5.70
C HIS A 347 -9.25 -25.53 5.30
N ASP A 348 -9.24 -26.06 4.07
CA ASP A 348 -8.14 -26.86 3.55
C ASP A 348 -6.86 -26.02 3.39
N LEU A 349 -7.01 -24.74 3.02
CA LEU A 349 -5.89 -23.82 2.93
C LEU A 349 -5.27 -23.52 4.30
N LEU A 350 -6.09 -23.29 5.33
CA LEU A 350 -5.63 -23.11 6.70
C LEU A 350 -5.00 -24.39 7.27
N GLU A 351 -5.53 -25.56 6.91
CA GLU A 351 -4.91 -26.84 7.25
C GLU A 351 -3.57 -27.03 6.53
N ARG A 352 -3.41 -26.54 5.31
CA ARG A 352 -2.16 -26.67 4.56
C ARG A 352 -1.07 -25.70 5.02
N ILE A 353 -1.39 -24.41 5.11
CA ILE A 353 -0.40 -23.34 5.34
C ILE A 353 -0.79 -22.32 6.41
N GLY A 354 -1.95 -22.49 7.05
CA GLY A 354 -2.39 -21.62 8.14
C GLY A 354 -1.57 -21.79 9.43
N PRO A 355 -1.74 -20.86 10.39
CA PRO A 355 -1.12 -20.96 11.71
C PRO A 355 -1.48 -22.29 12.40
N LYS A 356 -0.50 -22.92 13.05
CA LYS A 356 -0.69 -24.13 13.85
C LYS A 356 -0.72 -23.82 15.35
N PRO A 357 -1.37 -24.66 16.17
CA PRO A 357 -1.26 -24.54 17.63
C PRO A 357 0.22 -24.52 18.06
N GLY A 358 0.60 -23.50 18.83
CA GLY A 358 1.99 -23.29 19.27
C GLY A 358 2.88 -22.48 18.32
N ASP A 359 2.40 -22.12 17.12
CA ASP A 359 3.09 -21.13 16.29
C ASP A 359 3.16 -19.77 17.01
N ILE A 360 4.18 -18.99 16.66
CA ILE A 360 4.33 -17.61 17.13
C ILE A 360 3.11 -16.80 16.67
N SER A 361 2.38 -16.24 17.63
CA SER A 361 1.32 -15.27 17.35
C SER A 361 1.93 -13.90 17.08
N MET A 362 1.37 -13.18 16.10
CA MET A 362 1.76 -11.82 15.80
C MET A 362 0.78 -10.83 16.45
N GLN A 363 1.21 -9.59 16.62
CA GLN A 363 0.38 -8.46 17.01
C GLN A 363 0.63 -7.31 16.04
N SER A 364 -0.42 -6.55 15.71
CA SER A 364 -0.25 -5.27 15.03
C SER A 364 0.35 -4.28 16.02
N VAL A 365 1.39 -3.57 15.60
CA VAL A 365 2.00 -2.52 16.44
C VAL A 365 1.03 -1.38 16.74
N TYR A 366 0.07 -1.14 15.84
CA TYR A 366 -0.89 -0.06 15.96
C TYR A 366 -2.19 -0.47 16.67
N SER A 367 -2.31 -1.72 17.17
CA SER A 367 -3.50 -2.20 17.89
C SER A 367 -3.79 -1.48 19.21
N HIS A 368 -2.92 -0.55 19.60
CA HIS A 368 -2.99 0.27 20.81
C HIS A 368 -3.16 1.76 20.52
N HIS A 369 -3.15 2.15 19.25
CA HIS A 369 -3.16 3.53 18.77
C HIS A 369 -4.35 4.32 19.33
N LYS A 370 -5.59 3.85 19.18
CA LYS A 370 -6.79 4.59 19.62
C LYS A 370 -6.75 4.93 21.11
N ARG A 371 -6.29 3.98 21.94
CA ARG A 371 -6.13 4.20 23.38
C ARG A 371 -5.12 5.31 23.67
N LEU A 372 -3.98 5.29 23.00
CA LEU A 372 -2.95 6.32 23.12
C LEU A 372 -3.43 7.67 22.58
N TRP A 373 -4.20 7.66 21.50
CA TRP A 373 -4.81 8.83 20.88
C TRP A 373 -5.81 9.51 21.82
N ASP A 374 -6.75 8.74 22.39
CA ASP A 374 -7.78 9.26 23.30
C ASP A 374 -7.16 9.84 24.58
N GLN A 375 -6.10 9.21 25.10
CA GLN A 375 -5.32 9.73 26.23
C GLN A 375 -4.71 11.12 25.95
N GLN A 376 -4.27 11.37 24.70
CA GLN A 376 -3.73 12.68 24.32
C GLN A 376 -4.81 13.75 24.14
N GLN A 377 -6.00 13.36 23.70
CA GLN A 377 -7.08 14.30 23.39
C GLN A 377 -8.01 14.59 24.58
N SER A 378 -7.82 13.95 25.74
CA SER A 378 -8.72 14.07 26.91
C SER A 378 -10.19 13.77 26.56
N THR A 379 -10.43 12.85 25.62
CA THR A 379 -11.75 12.48 25.11
C THR A 379 -12.25 11.19 25.75
N VAL A 380 -13.58 11.08 25.95
CA VAL A 380 -14.24 9.92 26.55
C VAL A 380 -14.13 8.70 25.62
N VAL A 381 -13.74 7.56 26.19
CA VAL A 381 -13.70 6.25 25.52
C VAL A 381 -15.12 5.91 25.04
N GLN A 382 -15.35 5.92 23.73
CA GLN A 382 -16.53 5.28 23.15
C GLN A 382 -16.23 3.79 23.02
N ASN A 383 -17.03 2.96 23.70
CA ASN A 383 -17.02 1.52 23.54
C ASN A 383 -17.60 1.19 22.16
N ASP A 384 -16.73 0.90 21.20
CA ASP A 384 -17.13 0.32 19.93
C ASP A 384 -17.33 -1.19 20.12
N HIS A 385 -18.40 -1.73 19.53
CA HIS A 385 -18.85 -3.11 19.74
C HIS A 385 -18.16 -4.11 18.78
N ASP A 386 -17.26 -3.66 17.91
CA ASP A 386 -16.40 -4.57 17.14
C ASP A 386 -15.24 -5.06 18.01
N CYS A 387 -15.16 -6.37 18.23
CA CYS A 387 -14.07 -6.96 19.03
C CYS A 387 -12.76 -7.08 18.22
N TYR A 388 -12.80 -6.93 16.88
CA TYR A 388 -11.64 -6.93 16.00
C TYR A 388 -11.20 -5.49 15.69
N GLY A 389 -9.90 -5.22 15.77
CA GLY A 389 -9.36 -3.87 15.56
C GLY A 389 -9.55 -2.86 16.69
N VAL A 390 -10.05 -3.27 17.87
CA VAL A 390 -10.08 -2.39 19.05
C VAL A 390 -8.68 -1.84 19.31
N GLY A 391 -8.52 -0.53 19.09
CA GLY A 391 -7.25 0.17 19.28
C GLY A 391 -6.47 0.47 18.00
N GLU A 392 -6.84 -0.08 16.84
CA GLU A 392 -6.27 0.32 15.54
C GLU A 392 -6.68 1.74 15.16
N PRO A 393 -5.91 2.43 14.28
CA PRO A 393 -6.31 3.73 13.75
C PRO A 393 -7.57 3.61 12.88
N ASP A 394 -8.33 4.70 12.78
CA ASP A 394 -9.50 4.79 11.90
C ASP A 394 -9.13 4.64 10.40
N TYR A 395 -7.89 5.01 10.03
CA TYR A 395 -7.41 4.95 8.66
C TYR A 395 -5.90 4.94 8.56
N THR A 396 -5.35 4.29 7.53
CA THR A 396 -3.97 4.48 7.06
C THR A 396 -3.94 4.93 5.61
N ASN A 397 -4.97 4.60 4.82
CA ASN A 397 -5.32 5.24 3.56
C ASN A 397 -6.47 6.25 3.77
N ARG A 398 -6.37 7.44 3.17
CA ARG A 398 -7.44 8.42 3.15
C ARG A 398 -7.56 9.11 1.80
N ALA A 399 -7.92 8.34 0.77
CA ALA A 399 -8.28 8.86 -0.54
C ALA A 399 -9.63 9.63 -0.50
N HIS A 400 -10.03 10.20 -1.65
CA HIS A 400 -11.29 10.94 -1.74
C HIS A 400 -12.51 10.04 -1.57
N VAL A 401 -12.47 8.84 -2.16
CA VAL A 401 -13.59 7.89 -2.22
C VAL A 401 -13.53 6.82 -1.12
N PHE A 402 -12.38 6.67 -0.46
CA PHE A 402 -12.16 5.61 0.52
C PHE A 402 -11.32 6.12 1.69
N LYS A 403 -11.63 5.62 2.88
CA LYS A 403 -10.80 5.75 4.08
C LYS A 403 -10.82 4.42 4.83
N GLY A 404 -9.67 3.96 5.29
CA GLY A 404 -9.59 2.72 6.05
C GLY A 404 -8.16 2.35 6.41
N THR A 405 -8.02 1.43 7.35
CA THR A 405 -6.73 0.92 7.81
C THR A 405 -6.37 -0.31 6.98
N LEU A 406 -5.35 -0.15 6.13
CA LEU A 406 -4.90 -1.14 5.16
C LEU A 406 -3.43 -1.53 5.37
N ASP A 407 -2.66 -0.65 5.97
CA ASP A 407 -1.23 -0.81 6.20
C ASP A 407 -0.98 -1.37 7.60
N TYR A 408 -0.07 -2.34 7.71
CA TYR A 408 0.26 -2.94 9.00
C TYR A 408 1.75 -3.16 9.18
N LEU A 409 2.14 -3.10 10.45
CA LEU A 409 3.42 -3.56 10.96
C LEU A 409 3.11 -4.63 12.00
N PHE A 410 3.14 -5.90 11.59
CA PHE A 410 2.95 -7.02 12.49
C PHE A 410 4.29 -7.51 13.03
N ILE A 411 4.36 -7.71 14.34
CA ILE A 411 5.53 -8.27 15.04
C ILE A 411 5.11 -9.42 15.96
N PRO A 412 6.03 -10.29 16.39
CA PRO A 412 5.72 -11.33 17.36
C PRO A 412 5.17 -10.75 18.66
N GLN A 413 4.24 -11.44 19.30
CA GLN A 413 3.60 -10.96 20.53
C GLN A 413 4.61 -10.74 21.68
N GLN A 414 5.71 -11.49 21.70
CA GLN A 414 6.80 -11.34 22.66
C GLN A 414 7.76 -10.17 22.38
N ALA A 415 7.66 -9.52 21.21
CA ALA A 415 8.53 -8.40 20.87
C ALA A 415 8.13 -7.13 21.63
N VAL A 416 9.11 -6.34 22.04
CA VAL A 416 8.91 -5.13 22.85
C VAL A 416 8.75 -3.91 21.95
N ILE A 417 7.55 -3.31 21.98
CA ILE A 417 7.24 -2.03 21.34
C ILE A 417 7.58 -0.92 22.33
N LEU A 418 8.46 -0.01 21.92
CA LEU A 418 8.91 1.10 22.74
C LEU A 418 8.07 2.37 22.48
N ASP A 419 7.79 2.68 21.22
CA ASP A 419 6.96 3.82 20.83
C ASP A 419 6.38 3.61 19.44
N ILE A 420 5.30 4.32 19.12
CA ILE A 420 4.70 4.36 17.79
C ILE A 420 4.60 5.80 17.31
N LEU A 421 4.80 6.01 16.01
CA LEU A 421 4.57 7.33 15.43
C LEU A 421 3.06 7.51 15.23
N MET A 422 2.44 8.34 16.07
CA MET A 422 1.00 8.58 15.98
C MET A 422 0.62 9.07 14.58
N LEU A 423 -0.60 8.76 14.16
CA LEU A 423 -1.16 9.31 12.93
C LEU A 423 -1.25 10.84 12.99
N PRO A 424 -1.27 11.52 11.84
CA PRO A 424 -1.46 12.96 11.82
C PRO A 424 -2.88 13.37 12.30
N PRO A 425 -3.03 14.57 12.88
CA PRO A 425 -4.33 15.17 13.20
C PRO A 425 -5.29 15.22 12.01
N LYS A 426 -6.61 15.10 12.29
CA LYS A 426 -7.66 14.97 11.27
C LYS A 426 -7.73 16.19 10.33
N ASP A 427 -7.46 17.38 10.83
CA ASP A 427 -7.44 18.65 10.09
C ASP A 427 -6.30 18.72 9.06
N VAL A 428 -5.16 18.10 9.35
CA VAL A 428 -3.99 18.09 8.44
C VAL A 428 -4.19 17.14 7.25
N VAL A 429 -4.98 16.08 7.41
CA VAL A 429 -5.25 15.10 6.34
C VAL A 429 -6.58 15.33 5.62
N GLN A 430 -7.38 16.30 6.04
CA GLN A 430 -8.64 16.64 5.39
C GLN A 430 -8.45 17.50 4.13
N PRO A 431 -9.39 17.44 3.16
CA PRO A 431 -10.50 16.48 3.11
C PRO A 431 -10.04 15.05 2.76
N ALA A 432 -8.94 14.94 2.01
CA ALA A 432 -8.34 13.69 1.55
C ALA A 432 -6.85 13.89 1.24
N LEU A 433 -6.16 12.77 1.03
CA LEU A 433 -4.77 12.67 0.62
C LEU A 433 -4.66 12.21 -0.86
N PRO A 434 -3.54 12.50 -1.57
CA PRO A 434 -2.43 13.38 -1.16
C PRO A 434 -2.86 14.85 -1.11
N ASN A 435 -2.14 15.65 -0.32
CA ASN A 435 -2.44 17.07 -0.13
C ASN A 435 -1.14 17.90 0.04
N GLN A 436 -1.25 19.16 0.49
CA GLN A 436 -0.10 20.06 0.67
C GLN A 436 0.93 19.56 1.71
N HIS A 437 0.56 18.57 2.51
CA HIS A 437 1.34 18.01 3.61
C HIS A 437 1.80 16.57 3.39
N PHE A 438 1.15 15.82 2.48
CA PHE A 438 1.47 14.41 2.23
C PHE A 438 1.54 14.11 0.74
N GLY A 439 2.61 13.40 0.34
CA GLY A 439 2.87 13.01 -1.05
C GLY A 439 2.24 11.69 -1.49
N SER A 440 1.53 11.01 -0.59
CA SER A 440 0.77 9.76 -0.83
C SER A 440 -0.65 9.92 -0.30
N ASP A 441 -1.56 9.08 -0.76
CA ASP A 441 -2.89 8.88 -0.18
C ASP A 441 -2.87 8.00 1.08
N HIS A 442 -1.74 7.37 1.38
CA HIS A 442 -1.46 6.72 2.66
C HIS A 442 -0.62 7.60 3.60
N VAL A 443 -0.63 7.25 4.89
CA VAL A 443 0.29 7.80 5.90
C VAL A 443 1.33 6.74 6.28
N CYS A 444 2.60 7.13 6.42
CA CYS A 444 3.60 6.16 6.85
C CYS A 444 3.35 5.70 8.30
N LEU A 445 3.51 4.41 8.54
CA LEU A 445 3.50 3.83 9.88
C LEU A 445 4.94 3.62 10.33
N MET A 446 5.22 3.94 11.59
CA MET A 446 6.54 3.74 12.18
C MET A 446 6.48 3.29 13.63
N ALA A 447 7.44 2.46 14.00
CA ALA A 447 7.61 1.97 15.35
C ALA A 447 9.06 2.02 15.79
N LYS A 448 9.25 2.22 17.10
CA LYS A 448 10.50 1.94 17.80
C LYS A 448 10.35 0.60 18.52
N ILE A 449 11.25 -0.33 18.26
CA ILE A 449 11.27 -1.64 18.91
C ILE A 449 12.62 -1.91 19.57
N LEU A 450 12.61 -2.83 20.53
CA LEU A 450 13.82 -3.43 21.07
C LEU A 450 14.09 -4.75 20.35
N LEU A 451 15.33 -4.98 19.92
CA LEU A 451 15.74 -6.30 19.44
C LEU A 451 15.85 -7.25 20.64
N PRO A 452 15.41 -8.51 20.49
CA PRO A 452 15.40 -9.49 21.57
C PRO A 452 16.78 -10.02 21.92
#